data_AF-A0A9K3DD24-F1
#
_entry.id   AF-A0A9K3DD24-F1
#
_cell.length_a   1.000
_cell.length_b   1.000
_cell.length_c   1.000
_cell.angle_alpha   90.00
_cell.angle_beta   90.00
_cell.angle_gamma   90.00
#
_symmetry.space_group_name_H-M   'P 1'
#
loop_
_entity.id
_entity.type
_entity.pdbx_description
1 polymer ?
#
loop_
_entity_poly.entity_id
_entity_poly.type
_entity_poly.pdbx_seq_one_letter_code
_entity_poly.pdbx_strand_id
1 'polypeptide(L)' 'LGIDFLSKTVYLDDRTVRLQLWDTAGQERFRALVPSYIRDSSVAVIVYDVTNRESVEA' A
#
# COMPACT_ATOMS: atom_id res chain seq x y z
N LEU A 1 2.28 13.78 -4.76
CA LEU A 1 2.35 13.40 -6.19
C LEU A 1 3.06 12.05 -6.25
N GLY A 2 2.35 11.00 -6.69
CA GLY A 2 2.93 9.68 -7.01
C GLY A 2 2.74 8.58 -5.98
N ILE A 3 3.21 8.77 -4.74
CA ILE A 3 3.13 7.80 -3.64
C ILE A 3 3.16 8.58 -2.32
N ASP A 4 2.46 8.12 -1.28
CA ASP A 4 2.61 8.60 0.10
C ASP A 4 3.27 7.52 0.97
N PHE A 5 4.06 7.94 1.96
CA PHE A 5 4.78 7.05 2.85
C PHE A 5 4.50 7.40 4.31
N LEU A 6 4.07 6.39 5.07
CA LEU A 6 3.87 6.50 6.50
C LEU A 6 4.71 5.47 7.24
N SER A 7 5.51 5.94 8.20
CA SER A 7 6.23 5.07 9.14
C SER A 7 5.69 5.30 10.55
N LYS A 8 5.25 4.22 11.20
CA LYS A 8 4.74 4.26 12.56
C LYS A 8 5.32 3.13 13.39
N THR A 9 5.92 3.47 14.52
CA THR A 9 6.32 2.47 15.51
C THR A 9 5.09 2.07 16.33
N VAL A 10 4.80 0.78 16.34
CA VAL A 10 3.71 0.16 17.11
C VAL A 10 4.34 -0.70 18.21
N TYR A 11 3.91 -0.46 19.44
CA TYR A 11 4.29 -1.26 20.60
C TYR A 11 3.21 -2.30 20.84
N LEU A 12 3.59 -3.57 20.75
CA LEU A 12 2.77 -4.71 21.13
C LEU A 12 3.34 -5.29 22.43
N ASP A 13 2.54 -6.05 23.17
CA ASP A 13 2.88 -6.52 24.51
C ASP A 13 4.26 -7.22 24.60
N ASP A 14 4.65 -7.96 23.56
CA ASP A 14 5.87 -8.75 23.49
C ASP A 14 6.94 -8.19 22.51
N ARG A 15 6.60 -7.17 21.72
CA ARG A 15 7.50 -6.68 20.65
C ARG A 15 7.22 -5.26 20.20
N THR A 16 8.26 -4.58 19.76
CA THR A 16 8.15 -3.30 19.07
C THR A 16 8.29 -3.52 17.56
N VAL A 17 7.32 -3.06 16.79
CA VAL A 17 7.28 -3.23 15.33
C VAL A 17 7.31 -1.86 14.67
N ARG A 18 8.19 -1.66 13.69
CA ARG A 18 8.16 -0.49 12.83
C ARG A 18 7.30 -0.80 11.60
N LEU A 19 6.08 -0.29 11.58
CA LEU A 19 5.16 -0.41 10.47
C LEU A 19 5.48 0.63 9.40
N GLN A 20 5.72 0.17 8.18
CA GLN A 20 5.95 1.02 7.01
C GLN A 20 4.81 0.79 6.03
N LEU A 21 4.06 1.85 5.74
CA LEU A 21 2.92 1.85 4.82
C LEU A 21 3.28 2.71 3.61
N TRP A 22 3.03 2.15 2.44
CA TRP A 22 3.24 2.79 1.16
C TRP A 22 1.88 2.89 0.47
N ASP A 23 1.34 4.11 0.35
CA ASP A 23 0.12 4.37 -0.40
C ASP A 23 0.50 4.70 -1.85
N THR A 24 0.18 3.80 -2.77
CA THR A 24 0.39 4.02 -4.18
C THR A 24 -0.80 4.79 -4.72
N ALA A 25 -0.61 6.05 -5.12
CA ALA A 25 -1.69 6.80 -5.73
C ALA A 25 -2.23 6.01 -6.93
N GLY A 26 -3.52 5.66 -6.91
CA GLY A 26 -4.21 4.81 -7.91
C GLY A 26 -4.33 5.42 -9.31
N GLN A 27 -3.44 6.32 -9.72
CA GLN A 27 -3.38 6.79 -11.09
C GLN A 27 -2.56 5.80 -11.94
N GLU A 28 -3.15 5.41 -13.06
CA GLU A 28 -2.56 4.53 -14.06
C GLU A 28 -1.15 4.97 -14.50
N ARG A 29 -0.86 6.28 -14.39
CA ARG A 29 0.42 6.91 -14.73
C ARG A 29 1.60 6.46 -13.85
N PHE A 30 1.35 5.89 -12.68
CA PHE A 30 2.38 5.41 -11.75
C PHE A 30 2.44 3.87 -11.64
N ARG A 31 1.69 3.13 -12.47
CA ARG A 31 1.72 1.65 -12.49
C ARG A 31 3.13 1.08 -12.66
N ALA A 32 3.98 1.73 -13.44
CA ALA A 32 5.36 1.30 -13.67
C ALA A 32 6.24 1.32 -12.40
N LEU A 33 5.85 2.08 -11.38
CA LEU A 33 6.57 2.20 -10.12
C LEU A 33 6.20 1.09 -9.13
N VAL A 34 4.97 0.56 -9.20
CA VAL A 34 4.44 -0.43 -8.25
C VAL A 34 5.41 -1.61 -7.97
N PRO A 35 6.05 -2.25 -8.98
CA PRO A 35 6.95 -3.38 -8.73
C PRO A 35 8.16 -3.06 -7.83
N SER A 36 8.67 -1.84 -7.83
CA SER A 36 9.78 -1.46 -6.95
C SER A 36 9.34 -1.13 -5.52
N TYR A 37 8.09 -0.70 -5.31
CA TYR A 37 7.56 -0.37 -3.98
C TYR A 37 7.00 -1.58 -3.23
N ILE A 38 6.47 -2.58 -3.95
CA ILE A 38 6.06 -3.84 -3.34
C ILE A 38 7.24 -4.79 -3.07
N ARG A 39 8.42 -4.48 -3.64
CA ARG A 39 9.64 -5.27 -3.42
C ARG A 39 9.95 -5.26 -1.93
N ASP A 40 10.12 -6.45 -1.36
CA ASP A 40 10.37 -6.68 0.07
C ASP A 40 9.20 -6.34 1.02
N SER A 41 8.01 -6.01 0.48
CA SER A 41 6.80 -5.86 1.31
C SER A 41 6.35 -7.19 1.87
N SER A 42 6.12 -7.25 3.18
CA SER A 42 5.62 -8.46 3.85
C SER A 42 4.13 -8.70 3.61
N VAL A 43 3.36 -7.65 3.34
CA VAL A 43 1.90 -7.69 3.15
C VAL A 43 1.52 -6.69 2.06
N ALA A 44 0.55 -7.05 1.22
CA ALA A 44 -0.12 -6.14 0.29
C ALA A 44 -1.60 -6.02 0.67
N VAL A 45 -2.15 -4.81 0.63
CA VAL A 45 -3.57 -4.54 0.86
C VAL A 45 -4.17 -4.02 -0.44
N ILE A 46 -5.17 -4.74 -0.97
CA ILE A 46 -5.90 -4.36 -2.17
C ILE A 46 -7.25 -3.78 -1.73
N VAL A 47 -7.57 -2.59 -2.20
CA VAL A 47 -8.82 -1.89 -1.89
C VAL A 47 -9.59 -1.67 -3.18
N TYR A 48 -10.89 -1.99 -3.14
CA TYR A 48 -11.83 -1.74 -4.23
C TYR A 48 -13.15 -1.21 -3.65
N ASP A 49 -13.98 -0.62 -4.49
CA ASP A 49 -15.30 -0.11 -4.12
C ASP A 49 -16.39 -1.14 -4.46
N VAL A 50 -17.14 -1.59 -3.46
CA VAL A 50 -18.22 -2.58 -3.61
C VAL A 50 -19.39 -2.08 -4.47
N THR A 51 -19.53 -0.77 -4.63
CA THR A 51 -20.54 -0.14 -5.49
C THR A 51 -20.08 0.05 -6.93
N ASN A 52 -18.78 -0.12 -7.19
CA ASN A 52 -18.18 0.02 -8.52
C ASN A 52 -17.38 -1.24 -8.90
N ARG A 53 -18.00 -2.09 -9.71
CA ARG A 53 -17.40 -3.33 -10.18
C ARG A 53 -16.11 -3.12 -11.00
N GLU A 54 -15.98 -2.01 -11.73
CA GLU A 54 -14.78 -1.73 -12.50
C GLU A 54 -13.54 -1.54 -11.61
N SER A 55 -13.74 -1.19 -10.32
CA SER A 55 -12.63 -0.96 -9.38
C SER A 55 -11.86 -2.23 -8.98
N VAL A 56 -12.46 -3.43 -9.13
CA VAL A 56 -11.78 -4.71 -8.87
C VAL A 56 -11.27 -5.39 -10.14
N GLU A 57 -11.76 -4.98 -11.30
CA GLU A 57 -11.41 -5.56 -12.60
C GLU A 57 -10.18 -4.86 -13.25
N ALA A 58 -9.70 -3.77 -12.64
CA ALA A 58 -8.66 -2.86 -13.15
C ALA A 58 -7.19 -3.31 -12.92
#